data_AF-A0A2V5JX38-F1
#
_entry.id   AF-A0A2V5JX38-F1
#
_cell.length_a   1.000
_cell.length_b   1.000
_cell.length_c   1.000
_cell.angle_alpha   90.00
_cell.angle_beta   90.00
_cell.angle_gamma   90.00
#
_symmetry.space_group_name_H-M   'P 1'
#
loop_
_entity.id
_entity.type
_entity.pdbx_description
1 polymer ?
#
loop_
_entity_poly.entity_id
_entity_poly.type
_entity_poly.pdbx_seq_one_letter_code
_entity_poly.pdbx_strand_id
1 'polypeptide(L)'
;MVEVIVRMSNPTRPSGASAEELQLLRNAALLPVVLSVFEADLAVARDEGTFPIPGPYIALIRRAVRRLAGDIARTERLLRQCGIEIWGEGRSHREIALQYDCRGDRGRYALTRGMFAGELELLMDYYLGLFDGR
;
A
#
# COMPACT_ATOMS: atom_id res chain seq x y z
N MET A 1 -6.20 -12.19 11.53
CA MET A 1 -4.85 -12.50 11.01
C MET A 1 -5.07 -13.57 9.96
N VAL A 2 -5.00 -13.23 8.67
CA VAL A 2 -5.28 -14.18 7.59
C VAL A 2 -3.94 -14.48 6.92
N GLU A 3 -3.37 -15.66 7.20
CA GLU A 3 -2.19 -16.16 6.50
C GLU A 3 -2.62 -16.74 5.15
N VAL A 4 -2.35 -16.01 4.07
CA VAL A 4 -2.45 -16.54 2.70
C VAL A 4 -1.03 -16.82 2.21
N ILE A 5 -0.67 -18.11 2.22
CA ILE A 5 0.59 -18.60 1.66
C ILE A 5 0.42 -18.70 0.14
N VAL A 6 0.88 -17.68 -0.58
CA VAL A 6 1.07 -17.75 -2.05
C VAL A 6 2.54 -18.06 -2.33
N ARG A 7 2.81 -19.24 -2.89
CA ARG A 7 4.13 -19.65 -3.39
C ARG A 7 4.33 -19.20 -4.85
N MET A 8 5.52 -18.64 -5.10
CA MET A 8 6.33 -18.66 -6.34
C MET A 8 6.06 -17.64 -7.47
N SER A 9 6.82 -16.54 -7.43
CA SER A 9 7.89 -16.23 -8.41
C SER A 9 8.83 -15.24 -7.73
N ASN A 10 10.12 -15.59 -7.64
CA ASN A 10 11.12 -14.97 -6.76
C ASN A 10 11.23 -13.44 -7.00
N PRO A 11 10.68 -12.57 -6.13
CA PRO A 11 11.20 -11.20 -6.05
C PRO A 11 12.68 -11.33 -5.68
N THR A 12 13.54 -10.43 -6.12
CA THR A 12 14.94 -10.40 -5.69
C THR A 12 14.94 -10.30 -4.16
N ARG A 13 15.03 -11.46 -3.49
CA ARG A 13 14.90 -11.55 -2.04
C ARG A 13 16.14 -10.87 -1.49
N PRO A 14 16.04 -9.78 -0.73
CA PRO A 14 17.20 -9.25 -0.05
C PRO A 14 17.86 -10.36 0.75
N SER A 15 19.15 -10.55 0.54
CA SER A 15 20.00 -11.30 1.45
C SER A 15 20.09 -10.52 2.77
N GLY A 16 19.10 -10.65 3.66
CA GLY A 16 19.18 -10.06 5.01
C GLY A 16 17.87 -9.62 5.65
N ALA A 17 16.81 -9.34 4.89
CA ALA A 17 15.54 -8.90 5.47
C ALA A 17 14.70 -10.08 5.98
N SER A 18 14.20 -9.96 7.21
CA SER A 18 13.24 -10.88 7.83
C SER A 18 11.86 -10.81 7.14
N ALA A 19 11.00 -11.78 7.45
CA ALA A 19 9.63 -11.81 6.93
C ALA A 19 8.82 -10.56 7.33
N GLU A 20 9.01 -10.07 8.56
CA GLU A 20 8.34 -8.86 9.07
C GLU A 20 8.80 -7.61 8.31
N GLU A 21 10.11 -7.50 8.04
CA GLU A 21 10.68 -6.40 7.26
C GLU A 21 10.21 -6.43 5.79
N LEU A 22 10.11 -7.62 5.20
CA LEU A 22 9.52 -7.77 3.87
C LEU A 22 8.04 -7.36 3.85
N GLN A 23 7.30 -7.61 4.93
CA GLN A 23 5.92 -7.14 5.05
C GLN A 23 5.85 -5.61 5.18
N LEU A 24 6.78 -4.99 5.91
CA LEU A 24 6.88 -3.53 5.99
C LEU A 24 7.20 -2.90 4.63
N LEU A 25 8.13 -3.49 3.87
CA LEU A 25 8.43 -3.06 2.49
C LEU A 25 7.23 -3.23 1.56
N ARG A 26 6.47 -4.33 1.71
CA ARG A 26 5.21 -4.55 0.98
C ARG A 26 4.20 -3.44 1.29
N ASN A 27 3.99 -3.14 2.57
CA ASN A 27 3.07 -2.09 3.01
C ASN A 27 3.53 -0.72 2.48
N ALA A 28 4.82 -0.41 2.55
CA ALA A 28 5.38 0.84 2.03
C ALA A 28 5.21 0.98 0.51
N ALA A 29 5.18 -0.13 -0.22
CA ALA A 29 4.89 -0.13 -1.66
C ALA A 29 3.39 0.07 -1.96
N LEU A 30 2.50 -0.59 -1.22
CA LEU A 30 1.08 -0.67 -1.55
C LEU A 30 0.24 0.46 -0.97
N LEU A 31 0.46 0.84 0.29
CA LEU A 31 -0.38 1.82 0.97
C LEU A 31 -0.43 3.18 0.25
N PRO A 32 0.68 3.73 -0.27
CA PRO A 32 0.61 4.98 -1.00
C PRO A 32 -0.12 4.85 -2.35
N VAL A 33 -0.16 3.66 -2.95
CA VAL A 33 -0.94 3.41 -4.18
C VAL A 33 -2.43 3.45 -3.87
N VAL A 34 -2.87 2.82 -2.79
CA VAL A 34 -4.25 2.91 -2.30
C VAL A 34 -4.62 4.36 -2.00
N LEU A 35 -3.68 5.15 -1.44
CA LEU A 35 -3.90 6.56 -1.16
C LEU A 35 -4.16 7.34 -2.45
N SER A 36 -3.33 7.16 -3.47
CA SER A 36 -3.52 7.80 -4.78
C SER A 36 -4.84 7.41 -5.44
N VAL A 37 -5.30 6.16 -5.28
CA VAL A 37 -6.63 5.75 -5.77
C VAL A 37 -7.72 6.51 -5.03
N PHE A 38 -7.70 6.56 -3.70
CA PHE A 38 -8.71 7.33 -2.95
C PHE A 38 -8.68 8.84 -3.24
N GLU A 39 -7.52 9.41 -3.52
CA GLU A 39 -7.41 10.81 -3.95
C GLU A 39 -8.07 11.03 -5.32
N ALA A 40 -7.89 10.10 -6.25
CA ALA A 40 -8.58 10.12 -7.54
C ALA A 40 -10.11 9.94 -7.37
N ASP A 41 -10.55 8.99 -6.53
CA ASP A 41 -11.97 8.77 -6.23
C ASP A 41 -12.61 10.01 -5.59
N LEU A 42 -11.88 10.70 -4.71
CA LEU A 42 -12.33 11.98 -4.14
C LEU A 42 -12.46 13.08 -5.19
N ALA A 43 -11.60 13.11 -6.20
CA ALA A 43 -11.70 14.06 -7.30
C ALA A 43 -12.97 13.78 -8.12
N VAL A 44 -13.21 12.52 -8.47
CA VAL A 44 -14.42 12.08 -9.20
C VAL A 44 -15.69 12.35 -8.39
N ALA A 45 -15.71 12.02 -7.10
CA ALA A 45 -16.88 12.23 -6.24
C ALA A 45 -17.21 13.71 -6.00
N ARG A 46 -16.27 14.62 -6.23
CA ARG A 46 -16.48 16.08 -6.18
C ARG A 46 -16.95 16.65 -7.50
N ASP A 47 -16.79 15.93 -8.60
CA ASP A 47 -17.21 16.40 -9.91
C ASP A 47 -18.73 16.55 -9.98
N GLU A 48 -19.18 17.66 -10.55
CA GLU A 48 -20.59 18.01 -10.57
C GLU A 48 -21.37 17.00 -11.41
N GLY A 49 -22.51 16.52 -10.89
CA GLY A 49 -23.36 15.56 -11.59
C GLY A 49 -22.96 14.08 -11.45
N THR A 50 -21.79 13.75 -10.88
CA THR A 50 -21.43 12.34 -10.61
C THR A 50 -22.36 11.70 -9.58
N PHE A 51 -22.64 12.42 -8.49
CA PHE A 51 -23.57 11.99 -7.46
C PHE A 51 -24.60 13.08 -7.17
N PRO A 52 -25.90 12.75 -7.08
CA PRO A 52 -26.93 13.70 -6.66
C PRO A 52 -26.69 14.25 -5.24
N ILE A 53 -26.08 13.45 -4.36
CA ILE A 53 -25.74 13.81 -2.98
C ILE A 53 -24.30 13.34 -2.68
N PRO A 54 -23.26 14.14 -3.00
CA PRO A 54 -21.87 13.69 -2.93
C PRO A 54 -21.30 13.64 -1.50
N GLY A 55 -21.91 14.37 -0.55
CA GLY A 55 -21.41 14.54 0.82
C GLY A 55 -21.05 13.25 1.57
N PRO A 56 -21.95 12.24 1.63
CA PRO A 56 -21.68 10.97 2.32
C PRO A 56 -20.47 10.21 1.74
N TYR A 57 -20.35 10.12 0.41
CA TYR A 57 -19.24 9.43 -0.26
C TYR A 57 -17.91 10.14 0.00
N ILE A 58 -17.89 11.47 -0.12
CA ILE A 58 -16.69 12.28 0.19
C ILE A 58 -16.27 12.09 1.66
N ALA A 59 -17.23 12.07 2.59
CA ALA A 59 -16.94 11.89 4.02
C ALA A 59 -16.35 10.49 4.30
N LEU A 60 -16.89 9.46 3.66
CA LEU A 60 -16.40 8.08 3.77
C LEU A 60 -14.95 7.96 3.27
N ILE A 61 -14.68 8.43 2.04
CA ILE A 61 -13.33 8.33 1.48
C ILE A 61 -12.34 9.19 2.28
N ARG A 62 -12.72 10.39 2.74
CA ARG A 62 -11.87 11.22 3.62
C ARG A 62 -11.52 10.51 4.94
N ARG A 63 -12.43 9.71 5.51
CA ARG A 63 -12.13 8.91 6.70
C ARG A 63 -11.11 7.81 6.38
N ALA A 64 -11.26 7.13 5.26
CA ALA A 64 -10.32 6.12 4.78
C ALA A 64 -8.92 6.73 4.58
N VAL A 65 -8.82 7.86 3.87
CA VAL A 65 -7.56 8.60 3.62
C VAL A 65 -6.86 8.97 4.93
N ARG A 66 -7.57 9.51 5.92
CA ARG A 66 -6.95 9.86 7.21
C ARG A 66 -6.36 8.65 7.93
N ARG A 67 -7.08 7.52 7.92
CA ARG A 67 -6.60 6.28 8.54
C ARG A 67 -5.38 5.75 7.80
N LEU A 68 -5.46 5.68 6.48
CA LEU A 68 -4.38 5.23 5.60
C LEU A 68 -3.12 6.08 5.75
N ALA A 69 -3.23 7.41 5.80
CA ALA A 69 -2.10 8.31 6.03
C ALA A 69 -1.39 8.02 7.36
N GLY A 70 -2.17 7.74 8.41
CA GLY A 70 -1.62 7.30 9.70
C GLY A 70 -0.87 5.97 9.60
N ASP A 71 -1.34 5.03 8.78
CA ASP A 71 -0.74 3.71 8.61
C ASP A 71 0.54 3.77 7.75
N ILE A 72 0.57 4.63 6.74
CA ILE A 72 1.77 4.97 5.97
C ILE A 72 2.86 5.53 6.91
N ALA A 73 2.54 6.56 7.69
CA ALA A 73 3.48 7.16 8.62
C ALA A 73 4.00 6.17 9.67
N ARG A 74 3.14 5.25 10.15
CA ARG A 74 3.57 4.17 11.05
C ARG A 74 4.51 3.18 10.35
N THR A 75 4.22 2.81 9.11
CA THR A 75 5.05 1.90 8.31
C THR A 75 6.45 2.49 8.08
N GLU A 76 6.54 3.76 7.66
CA GLU A 76 7.81 4.46 7.48
C GLU A 76 8.62 4.58 8.78
N ARG A 77 7.92 4.78 9.92
CA ARG A 77 8.57 4.79 11.23
C ARG A 77 9.14 3.42 11.58
N LEU A 78 8.37 2.34 11.36
CA LEU A 78 8.80 0.97 11.63
C LEU A 78 9.99 0.56 10.75
N LEU A 79 9.97 0.90 9.46
CA LEU A 79 11.11 0.67 8.57
C LEU A 79 12.39 1.30 9.10
N ARG A 80 12.34 2.59 9.50
CA ARG A 80 13.48 3.26 10.12
C ARG A 80 13.95 2.59 11.41
N GLN A 81 13.03 2.11 12.24
CA GLN A 81 13.35 1.39 13.49
C GLN A 81 14.04 0.04 13.22
N CYS A 82 13.74 -0.61 12.10
CA CYS A 82 14.39 -1.84 11.65
C CYS A 82 15.75 -1.59 10.96
N GLY A 83 16.16 -0.32 10.78
CA GLY A 83 17.37 0.04 10.04
C GLY A 83 17.20 -0.07 8.53
N ILE A 84 15.97 0.12 8.04
CA ILE A 84 15.63 0.11 6.61
C ILE A 84 15.31 1.53 6.14
N GLU A 85 16.04 1.98 5.13
CA GLU A 85 15.84 3.28 4.50
C GLU A 85 15.45 3.09 3.03
N ILE A 86 14.30 3.62 2.61
CA ILE A 86 13.89 3.66 1.20
C ILE A 86 14.45 4.94 0.58
N TRP A 87 15.25 4.82 -0.47
CA TRP A 87 15.88 5.95 -1.15
C TRP A 87 15.41 6.12 -2.59
N GLY A 88 14.74 5.11 -3.15
CA GLY A 88 14.22 5.17 -4.51
C GLY A 88 12.90 4.45 -4.64
N GLU A 89 12.01 5.03 -5.43
CA GLU A 89 10.72 4.43 -5.77
C GLU A 89 10.47 4.54 -7.26
N GLY A 90 9.97 3.46 -7.86
CA GLY A 90 9.51 3.41 -9.24
C GLY A 90 8.11 2.85 -9.30
N ARG A 91 7.19 3.58 -9.93
CA ARG A 91 5.82 3.12 -10.18
C ARG A 91 5.52 3.14 -11.66
N SER A 92 4.92 2.07 -12.15
CA SER A 92 4.40 1.98 -13.51
C SER A 92 3.09 1.21 -13.52
N HIS A 93 2.44 1.14 -14.69
CA HIS A 93 1.27 0.30 -14.87
C HIS A 93 1.54 -1.20 -14.66
N ARG A 94 2.81 -1.65 -14.70
CA ARG A 94 3.19 -3.07 -14.62
C ARG A 94 3.80 -3.46 -13.28
N GLU A 95 4.48 -2.54 -12.61
CA GLU A 95 5.18 -2.82 -11.35
C GLU A 95 5.22 -1.62 -10.41
N ILE A 96 5.37 -1.93 -9.12
CA ILE A 96 5.80 -1.01 -8.08
C ILE A 96 7.15 -1.55 -7.57
N ALA A 97 8.16 -0.70 -7.52
CA ALA A 97 9.51 -1.06 -7.08
C ALA A 97 10.04 -0.07 -6.05
N LEU A 98 10.65 -0.59 -5.00
CA LEU A 98 11.36 0.16 -3.97
C LEU A 98 12.84 -0.22 -4.00
N GLN A 99 13.69 0.78 -3.91
CA GLN A 99 15.11 0.65 -3.68
C GLN A 99 15.39 1.10 -2.25
N TYR A 100 16.03 0.22 -1.48
CA TYR A 100 16.26 0.45 -0.07
C TYR A 100 17.67 0.02 0.35
N ASP A 101 18.09 0.55 1.48
CA ASP A 101 19.24 0.09 2.25
C ASP A 101 18.72 -0.61 3.51
N CYS A 102 19.19 -1.83 3.76
CA CYS A 102 18.90 -2.57 4.98
C CYS A 102 20.22 -2.74 5.74
N ARG A 103 20.46 -1.87 6.71
CA ARG A 103 21.63 -1.94 7.60
C ARG A 103 22.97 -1.97 6.84
N GLY A 104 23.06 -1.24 5.73
CA GLY A 104 24.23 -1.15 4.84
C GLY A 104 24.15 -2.02 3.58
N ASP A 105 23.20 -2.96 3.51
CA ASP A 105 23.00 -3.82 2.35
C ASP A 105 21.89 -3.25 1.44
N ARG A 106 22.25 -2.92 0.20
CA ARG A 106 21.30 -2.41 -0.78
C ARG A 106 20.42 -3.52 -1.34
N GLY A 107 19.12 -3.27 -1.39
CA GLY A 107 18.12 -4.19 -1.93
C GLY A 107 17.16 -3.51 -2.90
N ARG A 108 16.47 -4.35 -3.68
CA ARG A 108 15.31 -3.96 -4.50
C ARG A 108 14.13 -4.85 -4.13
N TYR A 109 13.01 -4.23 -3.81
CA TYR A 109 11.73 -4.91 -3.61
C TYR A 109 10.82 -4.54 -4.76
N ALA A 110 10.17 -5.50 -5.40
CA ALA A 110 9.28 -5.22 -6.52
C ALA A 110 8.04 -6.11 -6.48
N LEU A 111 6.90 -5.52 -6.81
CA LEU A 111 5.62 -6.19 -6.98
C LEU A 111 5.14 -5.96 -8.41
N THR A 112 4.80 -7.03 -9.12
CA THR A 112 4.15 -6.92 -10.42
C THR A 112 2.63 -6.81 -10.24
N ARG A 113 1.94 -6.18 -11.20
CA ARG A 113 0.49 -5.92 -11.09
C ARG A 113 -0.33 -7.17 -10.78
N GLY A 114 0.01 -8.31 -11.38
CA GLY A 114 -0.67 -9.58 -11.11
C GLY A 114 -0.55 -10.05 -9.65
N MET A 115 0.46 -9.59 -8.91
CA MET A 115 0.68 -9.94 -7.51
C MET A 115 -0.10 -9.07 -6.52
N PHE A 116 -0.45 -7.83 -6.89
CA PHE A 116 -1.05 -6.87 -5.95
C PHE A 116 -2.43 -6.35 -6.33
N ALA A 117 -2.94 -6.62 -7.53
CA ALA A 117 -4.24 -6.08 -7.95
C ALA A 117 -5.39 -6.46 -7.00
N GLY A 118 -5.50 -7.74 -6.64
CA GLY A 118 -6.51 -8.17 -5.65
C GLY A 118 -6.23 -7.67 -4.23
N GLU A 119 -4.95 -7.48 -3.88
CA GLU A 119 -4.56 -6.93 -2.58
C GLU A 119 -4.95 -5.45 -2.44
N LEU A 120 -4.92 -4.67 -3.53
CA LEU A 120 -5.37 -3.27 -3.52
C LEU A 120 -6.86 -3.18 -3.22
N GLU A 121 -7.69 -4.01 -3.86
CA GLU A 121 -9.14 -4.04 -3.61
C GLU A 121 -9.44 -4.40 -2.15
N LEU A 122 -8.77 -5.43 -1.61
CA LEU A 122 -8.89 -5.79 -0.20
C LEU A 122 -8.42 -4.67 0.73
N LEU A 123 -7.34 -3.95 0.40
CA LEU A 123 -6.93 -2.80 1.21
C LEU A 123 -7.97 -1.67 1.15
N MET A 124 -8.53 -1.39 -0.02
CA MET A 124 -9.57 -0.38 -0.17
C MET A 124 -10.80 -0.73 0.66
N ASP A 125 -11.31 -1.96 0.56
CA ASP A 125 -12.41 -2.47 1.36
C ASP A 125 -12.12 -2.33 2.87
N TYR A 126 -10.89 -2.64 3.28
CA TYR A 126 -10.47 -2.52 4.67
C TYR A 126 -10.59 -1.07 5.14
N TYR A 127 -10.00 -0.12 4.39
CA TYR A 127 -10.01 1.29 4.75
C TYR A 127 -11.38 1.95 4.66
N LEU A 128 -12.25 1.48 3.77
CA LEU A 128 -13.65 1.89 3.69
C LEU A 128 -14.50 1.27 4.81
N GLY A 129 -14.01 0.22 5.48
CA GLY A 129 -14.73 -0.45 6.57
C GLY A 129 -15.76 -1.44 6.07
N LEU A 130 -15.53 -2.06 4.91
CA LEU A 130 -16.42 -3.04 4.28
C LEU A 130 -16.12 -4.50 4.69
N PHE A 131 -15.16 -4.71 5.59
CA PHE A 131 -14.87 -6.03 6.16
C PHE A 131 -15.86 -6.37 7.27
N ASP A 132 -16.96 -6.99 6.88
CA ASP A 132 -17.87 -7.68 7.78
C ASP A 132 -17.48 -9.17 7.85
N GLY A 133 -16.45 -9.49 8.62
CA GLY A 133 -16.15 -10.84 9.15
C GLY A 133 -16.36 -12.06 8.22
N ARG A 134 -16.02 -11.99 6.94
CA ARG A 134 -16.02 -13.14 6.02
C ARG A 134 -14.72 -13.92 6.10
#